data_AF-A0A944N9A2-F1
#
_entry.id   AF-A0A944N9A2-F1
#
_cell.length_a   1.000
_cell.length_b   1.000
_cell.length_c   1.000
_cell.angle_alpha   90.00
_cell.angle_beta   90.00
_cell.angle_gamma   90.00
#
_symmetry.space_group_name_H-M   'P 1'
#
loop_
_entity.id
_entity.type
_entity.pdbx_description
1 polymer ?
#
loop_
_entity_poly.entity_id
_entity_poly.type
_entity_poly.pdbx_seq_one_letter_code
_entity_poly.pdbx_strand_id
1 'polypeptide(L)'
;MSEESKLLEEMILKTVSFYEPMTIQAIILDLDPAGCSEFPQLTTEELKECLLRLNKRGVVKIIKGSEISYLRVLAKQGSWVRRLLAKILP
;
A
#
# COMPACT_ATOMS: atom_id res chain seq x y z
N MET A 1 -7.58 8.59 13.76
CA MET A 1 -6.80 8.74 12.52
C MET A 1 -7.28 10.02 11.86
N SER A 2 -6.39 10.97 11.55
CA SER A 2 -6.80 12.23 10.92
C SER A 2 -7.26 12.00 9.48
N GLU A 3 -8.06 12.91 8.93
CA GLU A 3 -8.50 12.85 7.52
C GLU A 3 -7.30 12.91 6.55
N GLU A 4 -6.30 13.73 6.87
CA GLU A 4 -5.04 13.82 6.13
C GLU A 4 -4.33 12.46 6.01
N SER A 5 -4.31 11.68 7.10
CA SER A 5 -3.71 10.34 7.09
C SER A 5 -4.44 9.38 6.15
N LYS A 6 -5.76 9.51 5.98
CA LYS A 6 -6.55 8.67 5.08
C LYS A 6 -6.25 9.00 3.63
N LEU A 7 -6.23 10.28 3.30
CA LEU A 7 -5.95 10.75 1.94
C LEU A 7 -4.53 10.35 1.50
N LEU A 8 -3.54 10.46 2.40
CA LEU A 8 -2.19 9.97 2.16
C LEU A 8 -2.16 8.45 1.90
N GLU A 9 -2.86 7.67 2.71
CA GLU A 9 -2.98 6.22 2.52
C GLU A 9 -3.61 5.87 1.16
N GLU A 10 -4.65 6.59 0.75
CA GLU A 10 -5.31 6.39 -0.55
C GLU A 10 -4.39 6.73 -1.72
N MET A 11 -3.65 7.84 -1.63
CA MET A 11 -2.67 8.23 -2.63
C MET A 11 -1.59 7.14 -2.78
N ILE A 12 -0.99 6.70 -1.66
CA ILE A 12 0.02 5.64 -1.68
C ILE A 12 -0.56 4.34 -2.25
N LEU A 13 -1.78 3.96 -1.89
CA LEU A 13 -2.41 2.75 -2.44
C LEU A 13 -2.68 2.85 -3.94
N LYS A 14 -2.99 4.04 -4.46
CA LYS A 14 -3.13 4.26 -5.91
C LYS A 14 -1.79 4.09 -6.63
N THR A 15 -0.68 4.48 -6.01
CA THR A 15 0.67 4.35 -6.56
C THR A 15 1.22 2.91 -6.47
N VAL A 16 1.07 2.23 -5.33
CA VAL A 16 1.68 0.89 -5.14
C VAL A 16 1.01 -0.15 -6.06
N SER A 17 1.81 -0.79 -6.90
CA SER A 17 1.38 -1.78 -7.89
C SER A 17 0.86 -3.07 -7.26
N PHE A 18 -0.15 -3.67 -7.91
CA PHE A 18 -0.65 -5.01 -7.61
C PHE A 18 0.18 -6.13 -8.25
N TYR A 19 0.95 -5.82 -9.29
CA TYR A 19 1.58 -6.81 -10.16
C TYR A 19 3.08 -6.90 -9.93
N GLU A 20 3.72 -5.78 -9.60
CA GLU A 20 5.18 -5.69 -9.51
C GLU A 20 5.61 -5.09 -8.17
N PRO A 21 6.60 -5.69 -7.47
CA PRO A 21 7.14 -5.12 -6.25
C PRO A 21 7.83 -3.78 -6.53
N MET A 22 7.47 -2.75 -5.76
CA MET A 22 8.03 -1.40 -5.90
C MET A 22 8.93 -1.06 -4.72
N THR A 23 10.11 -0.50 -5.00
CA THR A 23 10.98 0.08 -3.96
C THR A 23 10.42 1.43 -3.50
N ILE A 24 10.94 1.97 -2.40
CA ILE A 24 10.55 3.32 -1.94
C ILE A 24 10.83 4.35 -3.02
N GLN A 25 11.98 4.24 -3.70
CA GLN A 25 12.39 5.14 -4.76
C GLN A 25 11.40 5.08 -5.93
N ALA A 26 11.00 3.87 -6.35
CA ALA A 26 9.99 3.70 -7.39
C ALA A 26 8.64 4.31 -6.98
N ILE A 27 8.19 4.07 -5.75
CA ILE A 27 6.95 4.67 -5.23
C ILE A 27 7.02 6.19 -5.28
N ILE A 28 8.13 6.80 -4.82
CA ILE A 28 8.30 8.26 -4.83
C ILE A 28 8.24 8.82 -6.25
N LEU A 29 8.86 8.14 -7.22
CA LEU A 29 8.85 8.55 -8.63
C LEU A 29 7.46 8.45 -9.27
N ASP A 30 6.66 7.47 -8.85
CA ASP A 30 5.31 7.22 -9.36
C ASP A 30 4.21 7.89 -8.51
N LEU A 31 4.57 8.70 -7.50
CA LEU A 31 3.59 9.50 -6.77
C LEU A 31 3.02 10.58 -7.69
N ASP A 32 1.70 10.72 -7.68
CA ASP A 32 1.00 11.76 -8.44
C ASP A 32 1.44 13.16 -7.98
N PRO A 33 2.05 13.99 -8.85
CA PRO A 33 2.49 15.34 -8.49
C PRO A 33 1.35 16.22 -7.94
N ALA A 34 0.11 15.99 -8.41
CA ALA A 34 -1.06 16.71 -7.89
C ALA A 34 -1.35 16.31 -6.43
N GLY A 35 -1.27 15.02 -6.10
CA GLY A 35 -1.41 14.52 -4.73
C GLY A 35 -0.27 14.97 -3.81
N CYS A 36 0.97 15.01 -4.30
CA CYS A 36 2.12 15.52 -3.53
C CYS A 36 1.96 16.99 -3.13
N SER A 37 1.26 17.80 -3.94
CA SER A 37 0.99 19.20 -3.62
C SER A 37 0.06 19.36 -2.42
N GLU A 38 -0.76 18.35 -2.11
CA GLU A 38 -1.63 18.31 -0.92
C GLU A 38 -0.87 17.91 0.36
N PHE A 39 0.30 17.28 0.22
CA PHE A 39 1.16 16.84 1.33
C PHE A 39 2.58 17.39 1.20
N PRO A 40 2.77 18.72 1.32
CA PRO A 40 4.09 19.36 1.12
C PRO A 40 5.13 18.93 2.18
N GLN A 41 4.69 18.34 3.28
CA GLN A 41 5.57 17.82 4.33
C GLN A 41 5.89 16.34 4.19
N LEU A 42 5.35 15.66 3.15
CA LEU A 42 5.53 14.22 2.97
C LEU A 42 7.01 13.87 2.91
N THR A 43 7.50 13.28 3.99
CA THR A 43 8.88 12.80 4.07
C THR A 43 8.98 11.33 3.65
N THR A 44 10.20 10.89 3.37
CA THR A 44 10.46 9.47 3.11
C THR A 44 10.12 8.62 4.34
N GLU A 45 10.31 9.16 5.54
CA GLU A 45 10.01 8.55 6.82
C GLU A 45 8.50 8.37 7.00
N GLU A 46 7.70 9.39 6.71
CA GLU A 46 6.24 9.32 6.75
C GLU A 46 5.68 8.32 5.74
N LEU A 47 6.26 8.27 4.53
CA LEU A 47 5.92 7.27 3.52
C LEU A 47 6.19 5.84 4.04
N LYS A 48 7.37 5.61 4.64
CA LYS A 48 7.72 4.32 5.26
C LYS A 48 6.74 3.94 6.36
N GLU A 49 6.41 4.87 7.25
CA GLU A 49 5.45 4.64 8.33
C GLU A 49 4.05 4.29 7.79
N CYS A 50 3.62 5.00 6.75
CA CYS A 50 2.36 4.75 6.08
C CYS A 50 2.32 3.35 5.45
N LEU A 51 3.36 2.96 4.72
CA LEU A 51 3.50 1.62 4.15
C LEU A 51 3.53 0.53 5.25
N LEU A 52 4.15 0.80 6.40
CA LEU A 52 4.13 -0.10 7.55
C LEU A 52 2.72 -0.27 8.13
N ARG A 53 1.93 0.81 8.24
CA ARG A 53 0.52 0.75 8.65
C ARG A 53 -0.32 -0.06 7.66
N LEU A 54 -0.16 0.19 6.36
CA LEU A 54 -0.83 -0.56 5.30
C LEU A 54 -0.45 -2.05 5.30
N ASN A 55 0.80 -2.37 5.61
CA ASN A 55 1.24 -3.76 5.78
C ASN A 55 0.61 -4.42 7.02
N LYS A 56 0.52 -3.71 8.15
CA LYS A 56 -0.21 -4.21 9.34
C LYS A 56 -1.69 -4.49 9.04
N ARG A 57 -2.31 -3.68 8.17
CA ARG A 57 -3.70 -3.87 7.69
C ARG A 57 -3.83 -4.98 6.64
N GLY A 58 -2.72 -5.52 6.12
CA GLY A 58 -2.71 -6.58 5.12
C GLY A 58 -3.20 -6.15 3.74
N VAL A 59 -3.04 -4.87 3.39
CA VAL A 59 -3.34 -4.31 2.06
C VAL A 59 -2.08 -4.02 1.23
N VAL A 60 -0.93 -4.02 1.89
CA VAL A 60 0.40 -4.00 1.26
C VAL A 60 1.20 -5.16 1.86
N LYS A 61 2.06 -5.78 1.07
CA LYS A 61 2.99 -6.82 1.50
C LYS A 61 4.41 -6.30 1.35
N ILE A 62 5.20 -6.41 2.42
CA ILE A 62 6.63 -6.13 2.38
C ILE A 62 7.37 -7.37 1.87
N ILE A 63 8.20 -7.20 0.85
CA ILE A 63 9.08 -8.21 0.27
C ILE A 63 10.51 -7.82 0.61
N LYS A 64 11.23 -8.74 1.29
CA LYS A 64 12.62 -8.55 1.67
C LYS A 64 13.50 -9.33 0.68
N GLY A 65 14.28 -8.63 -0.13
CA GLY A 65 15.27 -9.18 -1.05
C GLY A 65 16.63 -8.49 -0.87
N SER A 66 17.30 -8.18 -1.99
CA SER A 66 18.44 -7.25 -2.00
C SER A 66 18.04 -5.85 -1.50
N GLU A 67 16.81 -5.44 -1.80
CA GLU A 67 16.19 -4.21 -1.31
C GLU A 67 14.79 -4.50 -0.74
N ILE A 68 14.30 -3.58 0.10
CA ILE A 68 12.93 -3.66 0.61
C ILE A 68 11.99 -3.13 -0.48
N SER A 69 11.05 -3.98 -0.87
CA SER A 69 10.00 -3.64 -1.84
C SER A 69 8.61 -3.88 -1.25
N TYR A 70 7.62 -3.24 -1.86
CA TYR A 70 6.24 -3.19 -1.43
C TYR A 70 5.35 -3.61 -2.60
N LEU A 71 4.41 -4.50 -2.33
CA LEU A 71 3.44 -4.96 -3.31
C LEU A 71 2.04 -4.77 -2.73
N ARG A 72 1.15 -4.14 -3.49
CA ARG A 72 -0.25 -4.01 -3.08
C ARG A 72 -0.90 -5.39 -3.14
N VAL A 73 -1.66 -5.72 -2.10
CA VAL A 73 -2.40 -6.96 -2.02
C VAL A 73 -3.86 -6.65 -1.78
N LEU A 74 -4.74 -7.46 -2.35
CA LEU A 74 -6.14 -7.42 -1.95
C LEU A 74 -6.19 -7.74 -0.46
N ALA A 75 -6.88 -6.88 0.30
CA ALA A 75 -7.10 -7.08 1.73
C ALA A 75 -7.49 -8.54 1.95
N LYS A 76 -6.84 -9.22 2.91
CA LYS A 76 -7.21 -10.60 3.25
C LYS A 76 -8.70 -10.62 3.55
N GLN A 77 -9.50 -11.12 2.60
CA GLN A 77 -10.91 -11.33 2.86
C GLN A 77 -11.02 -12.21 4.11
N GLY A 78 -11.89 -11.83 5.03
CA GLY A 78 -12.08 -12.59 6.27
C GLY A 78 -12.23 -14.08 5.96
N SER A 79 -11.64 -14.93 6.81
CA SER A 79 -11.59 -16.39 6.64
C SER A 79 -12.92 -17.03 6.19
N TRP A 80 -14.05 -16.43 6.55
CA TRP A 80 -15.37 -16.84 6.09
C TRP A 80 -15.55 -16.66 4.58
N VAL A 81 -15.30 -15.48 4.01
CA VAL A 81 -15.53 -15.21 2.59
C VAL A 81 -14.64 -16.11 1.73
N ARG A 82 -13.38 -16.34 2.16
CA ARG A 82 -12.49 -17.30 1.52
C ARG A 82 -13.04 -18.74 1.54
N ARG A 83 -13.65 -19.17 2.66
CA ARG A 83 -14.29 -20.48 2.79
C ARG A 83 -15.57 -20.60 1.96
N LEU A 84 -16.32 -19.51 1.79
CA LEU A 84 -17.55 -19.49 1.01
C LEU A 84 -17.24 -19.57 -0.49
N LEU A 85 -16.25 -18.80 -0.96
CA LEU A 85 -15.83 -18.81 -2.36
C LEU A 85 -15.19 -20.15 -2.77
N ALA A 86 -14.40 -20.78 -1.90
CA ALA A 86 -13.83 -22.12 -2.14
C ALA A 86 -14.88 -23.26 -2.20
N LYS A 87 -16.13 -23.00 -1.81
CA LYS A 87 -17.25 -23.94 -1.98
C LYS A 87 -18.05 -23.72 -3.26
N ILE A 88 -17.92 -22.54 -3.88
CA ILE A 88 -18.74 -22.11 -5.02
C ILE A 88 -17.94 -22.16 -6.33
N LEU A 89 -16.62 -21.95 -6.28
CA LEU A 89 -15.72 -22.16 -7.40
C LEU A 89 -14.92 -23.47 -7.19
N PRO A 90 -15.03 -24.45 -8.12
CA PRO A 90 -14.31 -25.73 -8.03
C PRO A 90 -12.80 -25.58 -8.19
#